data_AF-A0A285RTW7-F1
#
_entry.id   AF-A0A285RTW7-F1
#
_cell.length_a   1.000
_cell.length_b   1.000
_cell.length_c   1.000
_cell.angle_alpha   90.00
_cell.angle_beta   90.00
_cell.angle_gamma   90.00
#
_symmetry.space_group_name_H-M   'P 1'
#
loop_
_entity.id
_entity.type
_entity.pdbx_description
1 polymer ?
#
loop_
_entity_poly.entity_id
_entity_poly.type
_entity_poly.pdbx_seq_one_letter_code
_entity_poly.pdbx_strand_id
1 'polypeptide(L)'
;MTMRGPMAASMTDLSLTGCRIRCSDLPAFALSVRISINGHGLELRAEQRWRRDNESGWRFIYSDREQERLKDALYRLGRMGSEAETITQPFHPSRR
;
A
#
# COMPACT_ATOMS: atom_id res chain seq x y z
N MET A 1 10.77 22.96 -8.77
CA MET A 1 11.67 22.06 -8.02
C MET A 1 11.24 20.63 -8.29
N THR A 2 12.14 19.78 -8.79
CA THR A 2 11.94 18.33 -8.92
C THR A 2 12.86 17.65 -7.91
N MET A 3 12.31 16.74 -7.11
CA MET A 3 13.11 16.00 -6.13
C MET A 3 14.02 14.99 -6.83
N ARG A 4 15.25 14.85 -6.34
CA ARG A 4 16.20 13.85 -6.81
C ARG A 4 16.11 12.60 -5.93
N GLY A 5 15.79 11.47 -6.55
CA GLY A 5 15.91 10.14 -5.96
C GLY A 5 14.63 9.59 -5.31
N PRO A 6 14.53 8.27 -5.18
CA PRO A 6 13.43 7.64 -4.45
C PRO A 6 13.50 8.04 -2.97
N MET A 7 12.35 8.43 -2.41
CA MET A 7 12.24 8.70 -0.98
C MET A 7 11.78 7.44 -0.26
N ALA A 8 12.46 7.10 0.83
CA ALA A 8 12.00 6.04 1.72
C ALA A 8 10.69 6.49 2.39
N ALA A 9 9.66 5.66 2.27
CA ALA A 9 8.37 5.84 2.91
C ALA A 9 7.81 4.49 3.32
N SER A 10 7.10 4.45 4.45
CA SER A 10 6.41 3.25 4.90
C SER A 10 4.94 3.34 4.47
N MET A 11 4.48 2.34 3.72
CA MET A 11 3.06 2.20 3.40
C MET A 11 2.35 1.59 4.61
N THR A 12 1.39 2.31 5.20
CA THR A 12 0.68 1.88 6.41
C THR A 12 -0.72 1.33 6.12
N ASP A 13 -1.28 1.69 4.96
CA ASP A 13 -2.56 1.19 4.48
C ASP A 13 -2.57 1.23 2.95
N LEU A 14 -3.14 0.21 2.32
CA LEU A 14 -3.21 0.07 0.86
C LEU A 14 -4.59 -0.47 0.48
N SER A 15 -5.24 0.24 -0.45
CA SER A 15 -6.53 -0.14 -1.02
C SER A 15 -6.46 -0.08 -2.54
N LEU A 16 -7.55 -0.50 -3.20
CA LEU A 16 -7.63 -0.40 -4.65
C LEU A 16 -7.61 1.06 -5.15
N THR A 17 -8.08 2.03 -4.35
CA THR A 17 -8.26 3.42 -4.80
C THR A 17 -7.15 4.36 -4.33
N GLY A 18 -6.33 3.93 -3.39
CA GLY A 18 -5.30 4.77 -2.79
C GLY A 18 -4.53 4.08 -1.68
N CYS A 19 -3.62 4.83 -1.07
CA CYS A 19 -2.82 4.36 0.06
C CYS A 19 -2.55 5.47 1.07
N ARG A 20 -2.20 5.06 2.29
CA ARG A 20 -1.62 5.92 3.31
C ARG A 20 -0.13 5.61 3.42
N ILE A 21 0.68 6.66 3.39
CA ILE A 21 2.12 6.55 3.60
C ILE A 21 2.55 7.41 4.78
N ARG A 22 3.58 6.93 5.47
CA ARG A 22 4.35 7.69 6.45
C ARG A 22 5.71 8.02 5.87
N CYS A 23 6.04 9.31 5.81
CA CYS A 23 7.31 9.82 5.30
C CYS A 23 7.64 11.16 5.97
N SER A 24 8.76 11.21 6.71
CA SER A 24 9.22 12.43 7.39
C SER A 24 9.71 13.50 6.41
N ASP A 25 10.28 13.06 5.28
CA ASP A 25 11.03 13.95 4.39
C ASP A 25 10.21 14.36 3.15
N LEU A 26 8.93 13.97 3.10
CA LEU A 26 8.03 14.34 2.02
C LEU A 26 7.82 15.86 2.06
N PRO A 27 8.12 16.63 1.00
CA PRO A 27 7.88 18.07 1.02
C PRO A 27 6.40 18.41 1.09
N ALA A 28 6.06 19.51 1.76
CA ALA A 28 4.67 19.96 1.88
C ALA A 28 4.02 20.29 0.53
N PHE A 29 4.82 20.66 -0.48
CA PHE A 29 4.35 20.97 -1.83
C PHE A 29 4.22 19.74 -2.75
N ALA A 30 4.48 18.52 -2.26
CA ALA A 30 4.35 17.30 -3.05
C ALA A 30 2.87 16.97 -3.30
N LEU A 31 2.35 17.38 -4.47
CA LEU A 31 0.95 17.15 -4.87
C LEU A 31 0.76 15.86 -5.67
N SER A 32 1.78 15.40 -6.40
CA SER A 32 1.74 14.16 -7.16
C SER A 32 3.08 13.43 -7.07
N VAL A 33 3.03 12.11 -6.91
CA VAL A 33 4.20 11.23 -6.79
C VAL A 33 3.99 9.94 -7.56
N ARG A 34 5.07 9.21 -7.80
CA ARG A 34 5.03 7.81 -8.25
C ARG A 34 5.32 6.93 -7.04
N ILE A 35 4.37 6.07 -6.70
CA ILE A 35 4.44 5.16 -5.56
C ILE A 35 4.80 3.78 -6.09
N SER A 36 5.96 3.28 -5.67
CA SER A 36 6.36 1.91 -5.94
C SER A 36 5.80 0.99 -4.86
N ILE A 37 5.00 0.00 -5.28
CA ILE A 37 4.48 -1.05 -4.41
C ILE A 37 5.47 -2.22 -4.50
N ASN A 38 6.49 -2.16 -3.64
CA ASN A 38 7.59 -3.12 -3.59
C ASN A 38 7.08 -4.56 -3.45
N GLY A 39 7.76 -5.50 -4.12
CA GLY A 39 7.37 -6.92 -4.15
C GLY A 39 6.44 -7.31 -5.31
N HIS A 40 5.81 -6.34 -5.98
CA HIS A 40 4.89 -6.60 -7.10
C HIS A 40 5.28 -5.95 -8.43
N GLY A 41 6.41 -5.22 -8.47
CA GLY A 41 6.87 -4.53 -9.67
C GLY A 41 5.83 -3.56 -10.24
N LEU A 42 5.03 -2.97 -9.35
CA LEU A 42 3.94 -2.08 -9.68
C LEU A 42 4.29 -0.67 -9.20
N GLU A 43 4.24 0.29 -10.12
CA GLU A 43 4.48 1.69 -9.82
C GLU A 43 3.29 2.50 -10.31
N LEU A 44 2.63 3.21 -9.41
CA LEU A 44 1.40 3.94 -9.69
C LEU A 44 1.61 5.43 -9.49
N ARG A 45 1.06 6.25 -10.39
CA ARG A 45 0.94 7.67 -10.13
C ARG A 45 -0.12 7.89 -9.05
N ALA A 46 0.12 8.83 -8.16
CA ALA A 46 -0.83 9.20 -7.14
C ALA A 46 -0.88 10.71 -6.92
N GLU A 47 -2.02 11.19 -6.42
CA GLU A 47 -2.26 12.57 -6.03
C GLU A 47 -2.60 12.67 -4.55
N GLN A 48 -2.02 13.67 -3.88
CA GLN A 48 -2.24 13.88 -2.46
C GLN A 48 -3.67 14.35 -2.21
N ARG A 49 -4.36 13.71 -1.27
CA ARG A 49 -5.71 14.07 -0.82
C ARG A 49 -5.71 14.81 0.50
N TRP A 50 -4.81 14.42 1.40
CA TRP A 50 -4.62 15.04 2.70
C TRP A 50 -3.21 14.80 3.19
N ARG A 51 -2.77 15.66 4.10
CA ARG A 51 -1.53 15.52 4.85
C ARG A 51 -1.75 15.91 6.30
N ARG A 52 -1.17 15.14 7.22
CA ARG A 52 -1.12 15.44 8.66
C ARG A 52 0.23 14.98 9.18
N ASP A 53 1.04 15.92 9.64
CA ASP A 53 2.40 15.66 10.13
C ASP A 53 3.25 14.85 9.13
N ASN A 54 3.69 13.67 9.53
CA ASN A 54 4.49 12.73 8.75
C ASN A 54 3.65 11.72 7.97
N GLU A 55 2.33 11.90 7.93
CA GLU A 55 1.40 11.02 7.23
C GLU A 55 0.66 11.75 6.10
N SER A 56 0.39 11.00 5.04
CA SER A 56 -0.33 11.53 3.89
C SER A 56 -1.18 10.44 3.23
N GLY A 57 -2.34 10.86 2.75
CA GLY A 57 -3.24 10.02 1.98
C GLY A 57 -3.14 10.36 0.50
N TRP A 58 -3.06 9.31 -0.32
CA TRP A 58 -2.86 9.41 -1.75
C TRP A 58 -3.94 8.66 -2.51
N ARG A 59 -4.51 9.30 -3.52
CA ARG A 59 -5.42 8.68 -4.48
C ARG A 59 -4.64 8.22 -5.69
N PHE A 60 -4.85 6.99 -6.13
CA PHE A 60 -4.20 6.49 -7.33
C PHE A 60 -4.80 7.07 -8.61
N ILE A 61 -3.93 7.31 -9.59
CA ILE A 61 -4.25 7.61 -10.98
C ILE A 61 -3.68 6.47 -11.80
N TYR A 62 -4.57 5.63 -12.30
CA TYR A 62 -4.23 4.44 -13.05
C TYR A 62 -5.19 4.26 -14.24
N SER A 63 -4.76 3.46 -15.20
CA SER A 63 -5.60 2.83 -16.20
C SER A 63 -6.28 1.58 -15.65
N ASP A 64 -7.28 1.04 -16.37
CA ASP A 64 -7.94 -0.23 -16.00
C ASP A 64 -6.93 -1.37 -15.87
N ARG A 65 -5.92 -1.41 -16.75
CA ARG A 65 -4.85 -2.43 -16.70
C ARG A 65 -4.01 -2.32 -15.44
N GLU A 66 -3.66 -1.11 -15.02
CA GLU A 66 -2.91 -0.88 -13.78
C GLU A 66 -3.77 -1.18 -12.54
N GLN A 67 -5.07 -0.89 -12.60
CA GLN A 67 -6.02 -1.26 -11.57
C GLN A 67 -6.14 -2.78 -11.40
N GLU A 68 -6.23 -3.54 -12.49
CA GLU A 68 -6.23 -5.02 -12.44
C GLU A 68 -4.93 -5.57 -11.83
N ARG A 69 -3.78 -5.01 -12.22
CA ARG A 69 -2.49 -5.38 -11.60
C ARG A 69 -2.44 -5.07 -10.10
N LEU A 70 -3.07 -3.97 -9.67
CA LEU A 70 -3.19 -3.63 -8.25
C LEU A 70 -4.11 -4.62 -7.52
N LYS A 71 -5.23 -5.03 -8.12
CA LYS A 71 -6.10 -6.09 -7.54
C LYS A 71 -5.32 -7.39 -7.34
N ASP A 72 -4.56 -7.82 -8.34
CA ASP A 72 -3.74 -9.02 -8.25
C ASP A 72 -2.68 -8.91 -7.14
N ALA A 73 -2.04 -7.75 -7.01
CA ALA A 73 -1.06 -7.48 -5.96
C ALA A 73 -1.72 -7.54 -4.56
N LEU A 74 -2.86 -6.87 -4.39
CA LEU A 74 -3.63 -6.88 -3.14
C LEU A 74 -4.09 -8.29 -2.76
N TYR A 75 -4.55 -9.09 -3.73
CA TYR A 75 -4.94 -10.48 -3.50
C TYR A 75 -3.76 -11.32 -2.97
N ARG A 76 -2.57 -11.14 -3.56
CA ARG A 76 -1.34 -11.83 -3.10
C ARG A 76 -0.91 -11.37 -1.71
N LEU A 77 -1.01 -10.08 -1.40
CA LEU A 77 -0.71 -9.53 -0.07
C LEU A 77 -1.67 -10.09 0.99
N GLY A 78 -2.97 -10.11 0.70
CA GLY A 78 -3.98 -10.70 1.59
C GLY A 78 -3.75 -12.20 1.80
N ARG A 79 -3.33 -12.92 0.76
CA ARG A 79 -2.97 -14.34 0.88
C ARG A 79 -1.72 -14.57 1.74
N MET A 80 -0.69 -13.74 1.62
CA MET A 80 0.50 -13.83 2.48
C MET A 80 0.20 -13.51 3.95
N GLY A 81 -0.71 -12.56 4.22
CA GLY A 81 -1.21 -12.30 5.58
C GLY A 81 -2.03 -13.47 6.14
N SER A 82 -2.82 -14.13 5.29
CA SER A 82 -3.66 -15.26 5.68
C SER A 82 -2.92 -16.60 5.79
N GLU A 83 -1.80 -16.80 5.08
CA GLU A 83 -0.93 -17.98 5.26
C GLU A 83 -0.08 -17.89 6.55
N ALA A 84 0.21 -16.68 7.04
CA ALA A 84 0.89 -16.46 8.32
C ALA A 84 -0.04 -16.68 9.53
N GLU A 85 -1.35 -16.50 9.37
CA GLU A 85 -2.35 -16.90 10.36
C GLU A 85 -2.85 -18.32 10.05
N THR A 86 -1.98 -19.31 10.27
CA THR A 86 -2.50 -20.65 10.57
C THR A 86 -3.27 -20.54 11.88
N ILE A 87 -4.58 -20.32 11.78
CA ILE A 87 -5.51 -20.43 12.90
C ILE A 87 -5.35 -21.85 13.43
N THR A 88 -4.58 -21.98 14.50
CA THR A 88 -4.47 -23.23 15.24
C THR A 88 -5.76 -23.30 16.04
N GLN A 89 -6.84 -23.83 15.44
CA GLN A 89 -7.98 -24.26 16.23
C GLN A 89 -7.43 -25.24 17.28
N PRO A 90 -7.65 -25.04 18.59
CA PRO A 90 -7.42 -26.11 19.53
C PRO A 90 -8.47 -27.19 19.24
N PHE A 91 -8.04 -28.28 18.61
CA PHE A 91 -8.85 -29.48 18.50
C PHE A 91 -9.15 -29.97 19.93
N HIS A 92 -10.41 -29.81 20.36
CA HIS A 92 -10.93 -30.48 21.55
C HIS A 92 -11.64 -31.76 21.11
N PRO A 93 -11.06 -32.95 21.35
CA PRO A 93 -11.82 -34.18 21.32
C PRO A 93 -12.55 -34.30 22.66
N SER A 94 -13.80 -33.84 22.71
CA SER A 94 -14.70 -34.24 23.80
C SER A 94 -15.00 -35.72 23.64
N ARG A 95 -14.19 -36.56 24.30
CA ARG A 95 -14.42 -38.00 24.45
C ARG A 95 -15.50 -38.23 25.52
N ARG A 96 -16.51 -38.99 25.11
CA ARG A 96 -17.48 -39.81 25.89
C ARG A 96 -18.46 -39.10 26.80
#